data_AF-A0A7R6P931-F1
#
_entry.id   AF-A0A7R6P931-F1
#
_cell.length_a   1.000
_cell.length_b   1.000
_cell.length_c   1.000
_cell.angle_alpha   90.00
_cell.angle_beta   90.00
_cell.angle_gamma   90.00
#
_symmetry.space_group_name_H-M   'P 1'
#
loop_
_entity.id
_entity.type
_entity.pdbx_description
1 polymer ?
#
loop_
_entity_poly.entity_id
_entity_poly.type
_entity_poly.pdbx_seq_one_letter_code
_entity_poly.pdbx_strand_id
1 'polypeptide(L)'
;MITKAGIPPFVAKSNIDTPTKKEKYNNIAHDVRLQFKPNDIKYLIVESDNDINDLIHHLRNAKAHFDPSTIDRLSSRILTADQIRSDM
;
A
#
# COMPACT_ATOMS: atom_id res chain seq x y z
N MET A 1 31.25 10.66 21.59
CA MET A 1 30.76 9.35 21.12
C MET A 1 29.72 9.60 20.04
N ILE A 2 29.99 9.21 18.79
CA ILE A 2 29.00 9.29 17.71
C ILE A 2 28.17 8.00 17.81
N THR A 3 26.98 8.05 18.41
CA THR A 3 26.04 6.93 18.30
C THR A 3 25.59 6.90 16.85
N LYS A 4 25.98 5.84 16.13
CA LYS A 4 25.55 5.54 14.77
C LYS A 4 24.08 5.09 14.83
N ALA A 5 23.20 5.99 15.24
CA ALA A 5 21.79 5.69 15.43
C ALA A 5 21.14 5.57 14.05
N GLY A 6 21.20 4.36 13.49
CA GLY A 6 20.44 3.99 12.31
C GLY A 6 18.94 3.89 12.62
N ILE A 7 18.20 3.35 11.66
CA ILE A 7 16.75 3.17 11.79
C ILE A 7 16.48 2.09 12.85
N PRO A 8 15.61 2.37 13.85
CA PRO A 8 15.30 1.38 14.87
C PRO A 8 14.68 0.13 14.21
N PRO A 9 15.11 -1.08 14.60
CA PRO A 9 14.60 -2.32 14.00
C PRO A 9 13.12 -2.58 14.33
N PHE A 10 12.61 -1.92 15.38
CA PHE A 10 11.23 -2.05 15.85
C PHE A 10 10.75 -0.75 16.49
N VAL A 11 9.50 -0.38 16.22
CA VAL A 11 8.82 0.77 16.82
C VAL A 11 7.47 0.30 17.37
N ALA A 12 7.29 0.36 18.69
CA ALA A 12 6.04 -0.03 19.33
C ALA A 12 4.89 0.92 18.96
N LYS A 13 3.64 0.42 18.94
CA LYS A 13 2.45 1.21 18.59
C LYS A 13 2.27 2.45 19.47
N SER A 14 2.59 2.36 20.77
CA SER A 14 2.57 3.48 21.72
C SER A 14 3.54 4.63 21.36
N ASN A 15 4.52 4.36 20.50
CA ASN A 15 5.47 5.33 19.99
C ASN A 15 5.03 5.94 18.65
N ILE A 16 3.88 5.57 18.08
CA ILE A 16 3.33 6.08 16.80
C ILE A 16 1.81 6.30 16.87
N ASP A 17 1.26 6.41 18.07
CA ASP A 17 -0.18 6.56 18.36
C ASP A 17 -0.71 7.98 18.08
N THR A 18 0.15 8.99 18.02
CA THR A 18 -0.20 10.35 17.61
C THR A 18 0.44 10.72 16.27
N PRO A 19 -0.18 11.64 15.49
CA PRO A 19 0.39 12.11 14.21
C PRO A 19 1.84 12.60 14.34
N THR A 20 2.12 13.41 15.37
CA THR A 20 3.46 13.96 15.64
C THR A 20 4.49 12.87 15.92
N LYS A 21 4.13 11.87 16.73
CA LYS A 21 5.01 10.74 17.02
C LYS A 21 5.28 9.91 15.77
N LYS A 22 4.24 9.63 14.98
CA LYS A 22 4.35 8.90 13.71
C LYS A 22 5.25 9.64 12.70
N GLU A 23 5.09 10.95 12.58
CA GLU A 23 5.87 11.79 11.68
C GLU A 23 7.38 11.75 12.00
N LYS A 24 7.74 11.79 13.29
CA LYS A 24 9.13 11.62 13.73
C LYS A 24 9.76 10.34 13.15
N TYR A 25 9.10 9.20 13.29
CA TYR A 25 9.63 7.92 12.77
C TYR A 25 9.59 7.83 11.25
N ASN A 26 8.55 8.40 10.62
CA ASN A 26 8.51 8.53 9.17
C ASN A 26 9.73 9.32 8.65
N ASN A 27 10.14 10.39 9.34
CA ASN A 27 11.31 11.20 8.98
C ASN A 27 12.63 10.45 9.19
N ILE A 28 12.75 9.65 10.26
CA ILE A 28 13.91 8.77 10.46
C ILE A 28 14.04 7.76 9.31
N ALA A 29 12.91 7.21 8.84
CA ALA A 29 12.89 6.25 7.75
C ALA A 29 12.90 6.89 6.35
N HIS A 30 13.03 8.22 6.24
CA HIS A 30 12.82 8.97 5.00
C HIS A 30 13.62 8.41 3.82
N ASP A 31 14.92 8.16 4.02
CA ASP A 31 15.84 7.77 2.95
C ASP A 31 15.71 6.29 2.53
N VAL A 32 14.96 5.49 3.30
CA VAL A 32 14.71 4.07 3.01
C VAL A 32 13.25 3.78 2.70
N ARG A 33 12.41 4.80 2.55
CA ARG A 33 10.98 4.62 2.27
C ARG A 33 10.81 3.85 0.97
N LEU A 34 10.12 2.72 1.04
CA LEU A 34 9.69 2.00 -0.16
C LEU A 34 8.64 2.84 -0.88
N GLN A 35 8.88 3.06 -2.17
CA GLN A 35 7.92 3.67 -3.08
C GLN A 35 7.32 2.57 -3.94
N PHE A 36 5.99 2.56 -4.05
CA PHE A 36 5.27 1.67 -4.94
C PHE A 36 4.58 2.51 -6.00
N LYS A 37 4.93 2.26 -7.26
CA LYS A 37 4.24 2.82 -8.42
C LYS A 37 3.19 1.81 -8.87
N PRO A 38 2.12 2.27 -9.54
CA PRO A 38 1.13 1.37 -10.12
C PRO A 38 1.72 0.29 -11.04
N ASN A 39 2.81 0.60 -11.75
CA ASN A 39 3.52 -0.37 -12.59
C ASN A 39 4.11 -1.53 -11.79
N ASP A 40 4.46 -1.32 -10.52
CA ASP A 40 5.11 -2.31 -9.66
C ASP A 40 4.10 -3.33 -9.09
N ILE A 41 2.79 -3.03 -9.18
CA ILE A 41 1.71 -3.88 -8.68
C ILE A 41 1.39 -4.95 -9.72
N LYS A 42 1.70 -6.22 -9.39
CA LYS A 42 1.40 -7.36 -10.28
C LYS A 42 -0.08 -7.76 -10.22
N TYR A 43 -0.63 -7.86 -9.01
CA TYR A 43 -2.00 -8.29 -8.77
C TYR A 43 -2.59 -7.51 -7.59
N LEU A 44 -3.90 -7.30 -7.65
CA LEU A 44 -4.71 -6.84 -6.53
C LEU A 44 -5.66 -7.98 -6.17
N ILE A 45 -5.60 -8.47 -4.95
CA ILE A 45 -6.38 -9.63 -4.54
C ILE A 45 -7.52 -9.16 -3.64
N VAL A 46 -8.74 -9.60 -3.95
CA VAL A 46 -9.94 -9.38 -3.14
C VAL A 46 -10.55 -10.71 -2.72
N GLU A 47 -11.43 -10.73 -1.71
CA GLU A 47 -12.02 -12.00 -1.26
C GLU A 47 -13.05 -12.50 -2.28
N SER A 48 -13.97 -11.63 -2.70
CA SER A 48 -15.11 -11.96 -3.55
C SER A 48 -15.32 -10.98 -4.71
N ASP A 49 -16.17 -11.35 -5.68
CA ASP A 49 -16.48 -10.50 -6.83
C ASP A 49 -17.13 -9.16 -6.43
N ASN A 50 -17.87 -9.13 -5.33
CA ASN A 50 -18.50 -7.90 -4.83
C ASN A 50 -17.45 -6.84 -4.44
N ASP A 51 -16.30 -7.28 -3.92
CA ASP A 51 -15.21 -6.42 -3.48
C ASP A 51 -14.46 -5.78 -4.66
N ILE A 52 -14.59 -6.32 -5.88
CA ILE A 52 -13.94 -5.80 -7.08
C ILE A 52 -14.42 -4.37 -7.36
N ASN A 53 -15.73 -4.16 -7.35
CA ASN A 53 -16.31 -2.85 -7.67
C ASN A 53 -15.95 -1.80 -6.63
N ASP A 54 -15.94 -2.19 -5.35
CA ASP A 54 -15.54 -1.33 -4.24
C ASP A 54 -14.06 -0.93 -4.35
N LEU A 55 -13.18 -1.87 -4.72
CA LEU A 55 -11.78 -1.58 -4.96
C LEU A 55 -11.58 -0.64 -6.15
N ILE A 56 -12.28 -0.86 -7.27
CA ILE A 56 -12.22 0.03 -8.44
C ILE A 56 -12.68 1.45 -8.06
N HIS A 57 -13.76 1.57 -7.29
CA HIS A 57 -14.24 2.87 -6.80
C HIS A 57 -13.21 3.52 -5.89
N HIS A 58 -12.56 2.74 -5.02
CA HIS A 58 -11.49 3.23 -4.17
C HIS A 58 -10.29 3.73 -5.00
N LEU A 59 -9.87 3.00 -6.03
CA LEU A 59 -8.79 3.42 -6.92
C LEU A 59 -9.11 4.75 -7.63
N ARG A 60 -10.37 4.95 -8.04
CA ARG A 60 -10.84 6.18 -8.67
C ARG A 60 -10.92 7.37 -7.71
N ASN A 61 -11.38 7.13 -6.48
CA ASN A 61 -11.74 8.20 -5.55
C ASN A 61 -10.65 8.54 -4.52
N ALA A 62 -9.97 7.54 -3.97
CA ALA A 62 -9.00 7.75 -2.88
C ALA A 62 -7.61 8.15 -3.37
N LYS A 63 -7.30 7.86 -4.64
CA LYS A 63 -6.02 8.17 -5.29
C LYS A 63 -6.28 8.97 -6.56
N ALA A 64 -6.87 10.17 -6.42
CA ALA A 64 -7.13 11.14 -7.50
C ALA A 64 -5.88 11.61 -8.29
N HIS A 65 -4.72 10.96 -8.11
CA HIS A 65 -3.47 11.19 -8.81
C HIS A 65 -3.15 10.12 -9.86
N PHE A 66 -3.94 9.04 -9.95
CA PHE A 66 -3.77 8.06 -11.00
C PHE A 66 -4.55 8.47 -12.24
N ASP A 67 -3.87 8.46 -13.38
CA ASP A 67 -4.50 8.69 -14.67
C ASP A 67 -5.47 7.53 -15.00
N PRO A 68 -6.48 7.76 -15.85
CA PRO A 68 -7.46 6.73 -16.20
C PRO A 68 -6.84 5.43 -16.71
N SER A 69 -5.78 5.51 -17.53
CA SER A 69 -5.13 4.32 -18.10
C SER A 69 -4.44 3.47 -17.02
N THR A 70 -3.88 4.12 -15.99
CA THR A 70 -3.35 3.45 -14.82
C THR A 70 -4.43 2.71 -14.05
N ILE A 71 -5.59 3.35 -13.85
CA ILE A 71 -6.72 2.73 -13.15
C ILE A 71 -7.22 1.52 -13.92
N ASP A 72 -7.39 1.62 -15.23
CA ASP A 72 -7.85 0.51 -16.07
C ASP A 72 -6.90 -0.68 -16.01
N ARG A 73 -5.59 -0.42 -16.06
CA ARG A 73 -4.57 -1.46 -15.96
C ARG A 73 -4.49 -2.09 -14.57
N LEU A 74 -4.72 -1.33 -13.50
CA LEU A 74 -4.80 -1.91 -12.16
C LEU A 74 -6.08 -2.74 -12.01
N SER A 75 -7.18 -2.27 -12.58
CA SER A 75 -8.48 -2.96 -12.55
C SER A 75 -8.41 -4.30 -13.28
N SER A 76 -7.69 -4.38 -14.40
CA SER A 76 -7.48 -5.66 -15.12
C SER A 76 -6.56 -6.65 -14.40
N ARG A 77 -5.92 -6.24 -13.30
CA ARG A 77 -5.05 -7.08 -12.45
C ARG A 77 -5.74 -7.49 -11.14
N ILE A 78 -7.04 -7.25 -11.01
CA ILE A 78 -7.82 -7.68 -9.85
C ILE A 78 -8.15 -9.17 -10.00
N LEU A 79 -7.88 -9.94 -8.95
CA LEU A 79 -8.19 -11.36 -8.84
C LEU A 79 -8.96 -11.61 -7.54
N THR A 80 -9.87 -12.58 -7.53
CA THR A 80 -10.50 -13.03 -6.29
C THR A 80 -9.75 -14.20 -5.66
N ALA A 81 -9.83 -14.32 -4.34
CA ALA A 81 -9.29 -15.46 -3.62
C ALA A 81 -9.93 -16.77 -4.11
N ASP A 82 -11.22 -16.73 -4.46
CA ASP A 82 -11.95 -17.89 -4.98
C ASP A 82 -11.45 -18.33 -6.36
N GLN A 83 -11.11 -17.39 -7.27
CA GLN A 83 -10.47 -17.71 -8.55
C GLN A 83 -9.11 -18.40 -8.33
N ILE A 84 -8.29 -17.89 -7.42
CA ILE A 84 -6.99 -18.49 -7.09
C ILE A 84 -7.18 -19.92 -6.55
N ARG A 85 -8.17 -20.14 -5.67
CA ARG A 85 -8.44 -21.46 -5.09
C ARG A 85 -9.00 -22.44 -6.12
N SER A 86 -9.79 -21.99 -7.09
CA SER A 86 -10.43 -22.83 -8.10
C SER A 86 -9.49 -23.21 -9.26
N ASP A 87 -8.51 -22.35 -9.58
CA ASP A 87 -7.61 -22.55 -10.71
C ASP A 87 -6.32 -23.31 -10.35
N MET A 88 -6.06 -23.54 -9.05
CA MET A 88 -4.87 -24.24 -8.52
C MET A 88 -5.09 -25.72 -8.23
#